data_AF-A0A915YIQ6-F1
#
_entry.id   AF-A0A915YIQ6-F1
#
_cell.length_a   1.000
_cell.length_b   1.000
_cell.length_c   1.000
_cell.angle_alpha   90.00
_cell.angle_beta   90.00
_cell.angle_gamma   90.00
#
_symmetry.space_group_name_H-M   'P 1'
#
loop_
_entity.id
_entity.type
_entity.pdbx_description
1 polymer ?
#
loop_
_entity_poly.entity_id
_entity_poly.type
_entity_poly.pdbx_seq_one_letter_code
_entity_poly.pdbx_strand_id
1 'polypeptide(L)'
;MSNFVVSARKYRPIRFDDVVGQQHVSQTLKNAIQSNHLAQAFLFCGPRGVGKTTCARILAKVLNCQAPTEAMEPCDTCESCQSFNNNASLNISELDAASNNSVEHIRALIEQVRFAPQSGQYKIYIIDEVHMLSQQAFNAFLKTLEEPPAYAIFILATTEKHKIIPTILSRCQIFDFNRIQVADMAAHLQRICQEEAIEAEEEALNVIAQKADGALRDALSIFDRIVSFSGNSIAYKDVIENLNILDYDYYFKVVEAILTENASQLLLLFDQISRKGFDGDIFVNGLAEHLRNLLVCKDAKTLELLEVSGNIKDRYQQQAALVPMALVLSALSIANDCDVNYKMARNSRLHVEMALIKMAYIQRAMRPQVTVAAPLEKKTVDDNIPNTLQDTAPNYSPPPVEKNVIEPQKETTKTTTTSSIDSAPKAELKSDNKPVSMPETVKVSSNFAEKLAKKAGNGFLSKITDQVKEEQEQPAEEAMPFTLDNLEIIWKQYWSAIESQSTQILFKTAQLSILDEEKGTLKIVTAGNRAKDAIFRDRAVRQLLINTFQKKELSFEVEIDQTKIETPKPQKMIPQTDREKYVHFLKLNPVLKEFQKRFQLLPPKNN
;
A
#
# COMPACT_ATOMS: atom_id res chain seq x y z
N MET A 1 -38.81 20.89 -0.03
CA MET A 1 -37.84 19.77 0.08
C MET A 1 -36.82 20.17 1.13
N SER A 2 -36.58 19.35 2.14
CA SER A 2 -35.44 19.53 3.05
C SER A 2 -34.14 19.24 2.28
N ASN A 3 -33.11 20.05 2.48
CA ASN A 3 -31.81 19.78 1.86
C ASN A 3 -31.22 18.52 2.49
N PHE A 4 -30.98 17.48 1.70
CA PHE A 4 -30.26 16.29 2.16
C PHE A 4 -28.80 16.67 2.46
N VAL A 5 -28.40 16.56 3.73
CA VAL A 5 -27.04 16.84 4.18
C VAL A 5 -26.36 15.52 4.52
N VAL A 6 -25.37 15.14 3.70
CA VAL A 6 -24.47 14.00 3.89
C VAL A 6 -24.02 13.88 5.35
N SER A 7 -24.05 12.68 5.93
CA SER A 7 -23.73 12.39 7.34
C SER A 7 -22.33 12.85 7.71
N ALA A 8 -21.36 12.74 6.79
CA ALA A 8 -20.01 13.29 6.93
C ALA A 8 -19.92 14.84 7.10
N ARG A 9 -21.06 15.54 6.95
CA ARG A 9 -21.24 16.97 7.27
C ARG A 9 -22.24 17.19 8.43
N LYS A 10 -23.31 16.39 8.54
CA LYS A 10 -24.28 16.45 9.65
C LYS A 10 -23.63 16.06 10.99
N TYR A 11 -22.94 14.93 11.03
CA TYR A 11 -22.26 14.37 12.20
C TYR A 11 -20.79 14.79 12.28
N ARG A 12 -20.46 16.03 11.88
CA ARG A 12 -19.10 16.56 12.07
C ARG A 12 -18.92 16.94 13.55
N PRO A 13 -17.96 16.34 14.29
CA PRO A 13 -17.66 16.68 15.68
C PRO A 13 -17.62 18.19 15.95
N ILE A 14 -18.29 18.61 17.02
CA ILE A 14 -18.44 20.01 17.43
C ILE A 14 -17.57 20.30 18.66
N ARG A 15 -17.41 19.30 19.54
CA ARG A 15 -16.59 19.30 20.74
C ARG A 15 -15.40 18.37 20.58
N PHE A 16 -14.42 18.50 21.46
CA PHE A 16 -13.21 17.66 21.43
C PHE A 16 -13.49 16.22 21.88
N ASP A 17 -14.51 16.01 22.70
CA ASP A 17 -14.91 14.68 23.20
C ASP A 17 -15.75 13.89 22.17
N ASP A 18 -16.33 14.57 21.17
CA ASP A 18 -17.01 13.96 20.02
C ASP A 18 -16.00 13.29 19.04
N VAL A 19 -14.70 13.53 19.19
CA VAL A 19 -13.65 13.12 18.23
C VAL A 19 -13.19 11.69 18.47
N VAL A 20 -13.69 10.77 17.65
CA VAL A 20 -13.38 9.33 17.68
C VAL A 20 -11.88 9.06 17.48
N GLY A 21 -11.30 8.23 18.34
CA GLY A 21 -9.96 7.65 18.15
C GLY A 21 -8.76 8.59 18.29
N GLN A 22 -8.95 9.87 18.66
CA GLN A 22 -7.87 10.87 18.76
C GLN A 22 -7.75 11.49 20.17
N GLN A 23 -8.09 10.73 21.21
CA GLN A 23 -8.10 11.19 22.62
C GLN A 23 -6.76 11.83 23.04
N HIS A 24 -5.63 11.33 22.54
CA HIS A 24 -4.30 11.90 22.81
C HIS A 24 -4.15 13.33 22.26
N VAL A 25 -4.69 13.61 21.07
CA VAL A 25 -4.71 14.96 20.48
C VAL A 25 -5.68 15.85 21.25
N SER A 26 -6.94 15.41 21.45
CA SER A 26 -7.97 16.18 22.13
C SER A 26 -7.53 16.58 23.55
N GLN A 27 -6.97 15.66 24.33
CA GLN A 27 -6.50 15.96 25.69
C GLN A 27 -5.27 16.88 25.68
N THR A 28 -4.32 16.69 24.76
CA THR A 28 -3.14 17.56 24.68
C THR A 28 -3.52 18.98 24.29
N LEU A 29 -4.51 19.16 23.39
CA LEU A 29 -5.05 20.48 23.06
C LEU A 29 -5.81 21.10 24.24
N LYS A 30 -6.70 20.37 24.93
CA LYS A 30 -7.36 20.85 26.16
C LYS A 30 -6.34 21.33 27.20
N ASN A 31 -5.29 20.54 27.46
CA ASN A 31 -4.21 20.89 28.39
C ASN A 31 -3.42 22.14 27.96
N ALA A 32 -3.11 22.29 26.66
CA ALA A 32 -2.37 23.45 26.13
C ALA A 32 -3.17 24.76 26.28
N ILE A 33 -4.49 24.71 26.06
CA ILE A 33 -5.38 25.86 26.26
C ILE A 33 -5.50 26.17 27.76
N GLN A 34 -5.73 25.17 28.63
CA GLN A 34 -5.83 25.37 30.09
C GLN A 34 -4.55 25.97 30.71
N SER A 35 -3.37 25.62 30.19
CA SER A 35 -2.09 26.14 30.68
C SER A 35 -1.68 27.49 30.08
N ASN A 36 -2.50 28.08 29.20
CA ASN A 36 -2.17 29.25 28.37
C ASN A 36 -0.86 29.11 27.58
N HIS A 37 -0.39 27.89 27.34
CA HIS A 37 0.85 27.60 26.61
C HIS A 37 0.56 27.20 25.16
N LEU A 38 -0.06 28.12 24.43
CA LEU A 38 -0.47 27.95 23.04
C LEU A 38 0.65 28.35 22.09
N ALA A 39 1.01 27.43 21.18
CA ALA A 39 1.88 27.76 20.06
C ALA A 39 1.16 28.69 19.06
N GLN A 40 1.91 29.57 18.39
CA GLN A 40 1.37 30.41 17.32
C GLN A 40 1.18 29.64 15.99
N ALA A 41 1.79 28.44 15.88
CA ALA A 41 1.67 27.58 14.71
C ALA A 41 1.51 26.11 15.11
N PHE A 42 0.44 25.48 14.63
CA PHE A 42 0.11 24.07 14.81
C PHE A 42 0.25 23.34 13.47
N LEU A 43 0.75 22.10 13.48
CA LEU A 43 0.79 21.22 12.32
C LEU A 43 0.13 19.88 12.62
N PHE A 44 -1.03 19.65 12.02
CA PHE A 44 -1.82 18.43 12.16
C PHE A 44 -1.47 17.46 11.01
N CYS A 45 -0.76 16.39 11.34
CA CYS A 45 -0.32 15.35 10.42
C CYS A 45 -1.17 14.09 10.59
N GLY A 46 -1.37 13.30 9.53
CA GLY A 46 -2.05 11.99 9.61
C GLY A 46 -2.93 11.71 8.39
N PRO A 47 -3.48 10.50 8.23
CA PRO A 47 -4.21 10.12 7.01
C PRO A 47 -5.47 10.98 6.74
N ARG A 48 -6.08 10.79 5.57
CA ARG A 48 -7.31 11.50 5.21
C ARG A 48 -8.47 11.04 6.09
N GLY A 49 -9.48 11.89 6.29
CA GLY A 49 -10.73 11.50 6.96
C GLY A 49 -10.68 11.28 8.48
N VAL A 50 -9.51 11.28 9.13
CA VAL A 50 -9.35 11.07 10.60
C VAL A 50 -9.69 12.28 11.48
N GLY A 51 -10.28 13.35 10.91
CA GLY A 51 -10.77 14.49 11.67
C GLY A 51 -9.81 15.68 11.86
N LYS A 52 -8.64 15.72 11.20
CA LYS A 52 -7.65 16.82 11.29
C LYS A 52 -8.30 18.21 11.17
N THR A 53 -8.97 18.48 10.05
CA THR A 53 -9.64 19.76 9.77
C THR A 53 -10.77 20.05 10.77
N THR A 54 -11.44 19.02 11.26
CA THR A 54 -12.48 19.17 12.29
C THR A 54 -11.87 19.64 13.60
N CYS A 55 -10.78 19.04 14.07
CA CYS A 55 -10.07 19.47 15.26
C CYS A 55 -9.50 20.89 15.13
N ALA A 56 -9.08 21.28 13.93
CA ALA A 56 -8.66 22.66 13.65
C ALA A 56 -9.81 23.66 13.85
N ARG A 57 -11.02 23.32 13.39
CA ARG A 57 -12.22 24.13 13.60
C ARG A 57 -12.68 24.16 15.06
N ILE A 58 -12.60 23.04 15.79
CA ILE A 58 -12.93 22.98 17.22
C ILE A 58 -11.95 23.86 18.02
N LEU A 59 -10.64 23.75 17.75
CA LEU A 59 -9.61 24.61 18.36
C LEU A 59 -9.89 26.10 18.05
N ALA A 60 -10.20 26.44 16.80
CA ALA A 60 -10.51 27.81 16.41
C ALA A 60 -11.78 28.37 17.09
N LYS A 61 -12.81 27.53 17.30
CA LYS A 61 -14.00 27.90 18.09
C LYS A 61 -13.65 28.20 19.55
N VAL A 62 -12.87 27.34 20.21
CA VAL A 62 -12.54 27.48 21.64
C VAL A 62 -11.71 28.74 21.88
N LEU A 63 -10.69 28.98 21.05
CA LEU A 63 -9.79 30.14 21.17
C LEU A 63 -10.49 31.50 21.04
N ASN A 64 -11.58 31.57 20.26
CA ASN A 64 -12.39 32.77 20.11
C ASN A 64 -13.75 32.71 20.86
N CYS A 65 -13.93 31.74 21.76
CA CYS A 65 -15.13 31.64 22.57
C CYS A 65 -15.16 32.74 23.65
N GLN A 66 -16.30 33.43 23.81
CA GLN A 66 -16.46 34.48 24.84
C GLN A 66 -16.56 33.91 26.26
N ALA A 67 -17.03 32.66 26.38
CA ALA A 67 -17.19 31.94 27.64
C ALA A 67 -16.95 30.44 27.40
N PRO A 68 -15.68 29.99 27.31
CA PRO A 68 -15.37 28.56 27.22
C PRO A 68 -15.81 27.84 28.49
N THR A 69 -16.26 26.60 28.34
CA THR A 69 -16.66 25.74 29.45
C THR A 69 -15.42 25.33 30.27
N GLU A 70 -15.56 24.95 31.55
CA GLU A 70 -14.43 24.53 32.42
C GLU A 70 -13.56 23.41 31.80
N ALA A 71 -14.18 22.53 31.00
CA ALA A 71 -13.52 21.48 30.22
C ALA A 71 -12.80 21.97 28.94
N MET A 72 -12.61 23.29 28.75
CA MET A 72 -12.13 23.96 27.53
C MET A 72 -12.90 23.56 26.27
N GLU A 73 -14.23 23.64 26.36
CA GLU A 73 -15.15 23.31 25.27
C GLU A 73 -15.95 24.54 24.81
N PRO A 74 -16.28 24.65 23.50
CA PRO A 74 -17.00 25.80 22.98
C PRO A 74 -18.44 25.80 23.49
N CYS A 75 -18.96 26.96 23.90
CA CYS A 75 -20.32 27.08 24.41
C CYS A 75 -21.40 26.94 23.32
N ASP A 76 -21.03 27.13 22.05
CA ASP A 76 -21.88 27.21 20.84
C ASP A 76 -23.04 28.23 20.85
N THR A 77 -23.31 28.86 21.99
CA THR A 77 -24.36 29.86 22.18
C THR A 77 -23.89 31.30 21.95
N CYS A 78 -22.60 31.61 22.12
CA CYS A 78 -22.10 32.98 21.93
C CYS A 78 -21.99 33.39 20.44
N GLU A 79 -22.03 34.70 20.17
CA GLU A 79 -21.99 35.29 18.82
C GLU A 79 -20.79 34.81 17.99
N SER A 80 -19.63 34.62 18.63
CA SER A 80 -18.42 34.10 17.98
C SER A 80 -18.60 32.66 17.46
N CYS A 81 -19.20 31.77 18.28
CA CYS A 81 -19.47 30.40 17.85
C CYS A 81 -20.59 30.35 16.80
N GLN A 82 -21.66 31.14 16.96
CA GLN A 82 -22.76 31.21 15.98
C GLN A 82 -22.31 31.75 14.62
N SER A 83 -21.52 32.84 14.60
CA SER A 83 -20.99 33.41 13.35
C SER A 83 -20.03 32.45 12.65
N PHE A 84 -19.21 31.69 13.37
CA PHE A 84 -18.39 30.63 12.79
C PHE A 84 -19.23 29.47 12.23
N ASN A 85 -20.26 28.99 12.96
CA ASN A 85 -21.18 27.95 12.46
C ASN A 85 -21.87 28.37 11.15
N ASN A 86 -22.21 29.66 11.04
CA ASN A 86 -22.80 30.26 9.84
C ASN A 86 -21.76 30.63 8.75
N ASN A 87 -20.46 30.39 8.96
CA ASN A 87 -19.35 30.77 8.08
C ASN A 87 -19.26 32.29 7.80
N ALA A 88 -19.74 33.10 8.74
CA ALA A 88 -19.75 34.57 8.71
C ALA A 88 -18.65 35.21 9.59
N SER A 89 -17.79 34.41 10.23
CA SER A 89 -16.73 34.85 11.13
C SER A 89 -15.55 35.50 10.39
N LEU A 90 -15.35 36.81 10.56
CA LEU A 90 -14.24 37.55 9.91
C LEU A 90 -12.84 37.25 10.50
N ASN A 91 -12.77 36.61 11.67
CA ASN A 91 -11.52 36.36 12.39
C ASN A 91 -11.01 34.90 12.25
N ILE A 92 -11.74 34.04 11.53
CA ILE A 92 -11.31 32.66 11.24
C ILE A 92 -11.35 32.47 9.72
N SER A 93 -10.18 32.34 9.10
CA SER A 93 -10.01 32.16 7.66
C SER A 93 -9.61 30.72 7.36
N GLU A 94 -10.43 30.02 6.58
CA GLU A 94 -10.11 28.69 6.07
C GLU A 94 -9.62 28.77 4.62
N LEU A 95 -8.45 28.18 4.34
CA LEU A 95 -7.86 28.06 3.02
C LEU A 95 -7.60 26.58 2.72
N ASP A 96 -8.15 26.08 1.62
CA ASP A 96 -7.71 24.81 1.03
C ASP A 96 -6.51 25.06 0.10
N ALA A 97 -5.34 24.50 0.44
CA ALA A 97 -4.14 24.64 -0.36
C ALA A 97 -4.19 23.86 -1.69
N ALA A 98 -5.07 22.86 -1.83
CA ALA A 98 -5.21 22.12 -3.09
C ALA A 98 -5.87 22.99 -4.18
N SER A 99 -6.86 23.80 -3.82
CA SER A 99 -7.48 24.77 -4.73
C SER A 99 -6.77 26.13 -4.81
N ASN A 100 -6.02 26.54 -3.78
CA ASN A 100 -5.39 27.87 -3.68
C ASN A 100 -3.85 27.83 -3.65
N ASN A 101 -3.22 26.97 -4.47
CA ASN A 101 -1.77 26.68 -4.41
C ASN A 101 -0.81 27.79 -4.89
N SER A 102 -1.33 28.91 -5.40
CA SER A 102 -0.53 30.00 -5.99
C SER A 102 0.21 30.82 -4.93
N VAL A 103 1.30 31.48 -5.35
CA VAL A 103 2.09 32.34 -4.47
C VAL A 103 1.30 33.61 -4.11
N GLU A 104 0.42 34.03 -5.01
CA GLU A 104 -0.42 35.22 -4.92
C GLU A 104 -1.49 35.08 -3.83
N HIS A 105 -2.14 33.92 -3.69
CA HIS A 105 -3.07 33.68 -2.58
C HIS A 105 -2.39 33.70 -1.22
N ILE A 106 -1.21 33.09 -1.10
CA ILE A 106 -0.44 33.10 0.16
C ILE A 106 0.11 34.51 0.47
N ARG A 107 0.54 35.31 -0.53
CA ARG A 107 0.88 36.72 -0.32
C ARG A 107 -0.32 37.53 0.20
N ALA A 108 -1.50 37.38 -0.40
CA ALA A 108 -2.71 38.06 0.05
C ALA A 108 -3.09 37.66 1.49
N LEU A 109 -2.92 36.38 1.87
CA LEU A 109 -3.09 35.91 3.24
C LEU A 109 -2.08 36.57 4.20
N ILE A 110 -0.80 36.65 3.82
CA ILE A 110 0.27 37.31 4.61
C ILE A 110 -0.01 38.82 4.78
N GLU A 111 -0.59 39.48 3.78
CA GLU A 111 -1.05 40.88 3.92
C GLU A 111 -2.23 40.99 4.90
N GLN A 112 -3.21 40.07 4.82
CA GLN A 112 -4.33 40.02 5.77
C GLN A 112 -3.90 39.75 7.21
N VAL A 113 -2.83 38.96 7.44
CA VAL A 113 -2.27 38.66 8.77
C VAL A 113 -1.82 39.93 9.51
N ARG A 114 -1.41 40.99 8.79
CA ARG A 114 -0.91 42.25 9.38
C ARG A 114 -1.99 43.09 10.06
N PHE A 115 -3.26 42.80 9.79
CA PHE A 115 -4.40 43.51 10.37
C PHE A 115 -4.95 42.74 11.57
N ALA A 116 -5.01 43.39 12.74
CA ALA A 116 -5.60 42.86 13.96
C ALA A 116 -7.05 42.34 13.74
N PRO A 117 -7.52 41.38 14.56
CA PRO A 117 -8.91 40.92 14.51
C PRO A 117 -9.88 42.09 14.79
N GLN A 118 -11.06 42.06 14.16
CA GLN A 118 -12.11 43.06 14.38
C GLN A 118 -13.01 42.70 15.57
N SER A 119 -13.02 41.43 15.97
CA SER A 119 -13.70 40.93 17.17
C SER A 119 -13.03 39.65 17.69
N GLY A 120 -13.20 39.34 18.98
CA GLY A 120 -12.43 38.26 19.62
C GLY A 120 -10.97 38.64 19.91
N GLN A 121 -10.17 37.68 20.34
CA GLN A 121 -8.76 37.91 20.68
C GLN A 121 -7.77 37.41 19.63
N TYR A 122 -8.14 36.35 18.89
CA TYR A 122 -7.23 35.69 17.95
C TYR A 122 -7.76 35.71 16.51
N LYS A 123 -6.83 35.87 15.57
CA LYS A 123 -7.09 35.75 14.13
C LYS A 123 -6.48 34.44 13.65
N ILE A 124 -7.35 33.51 13.24
CA ILE A 124 -7.01 32.10 13.12
C ILE A 124 -7.05 31.67 11.65
N TYR A 125 -5.95 31.10 11.18
CA TYR A 125 -5.76 30.72 9.79
C TYR A 125 -5.63 29.19 9.68
N ILE A 126 -6.70 28.53 9.23
CA ILE A 126 -6.72 27.09 8.98
C ILE A 126 -6.30 26.86 7.53
N ILE A 127 -5.18 26.17 7.31
CA ILE A 127 -4.68 25.84 5.96
C ILE A 127 -4.69 24.32 5.80
N ASP A 128 -5.66 23.79 5.06
CA ASP A 128 -5.81 22.35 4.82
C ASP A 128 -5.01 21.87 3.61
N GLU A 129 -4.60 20.59 3.65
CA GLU A 129 -3.66 19.92 2.74
C GLU A 129 -2.45 20.78 2.33
N VAL A 130 -1.82 21.45 3.31
CA VAL A 130 -0.75 22.45 3.11
C VAL A 130 0.43 21.95 2.26
N HIS A 131 0.66 20.64 2.20
CA HIS A 131 1.68 20.03 1.32
C HIS A 131 1.45 20.27 -0.19
N MET A 132 0.26 20.73 -0.59
CA MET A 132 -0.09 21.11 -1.96
C MET A 132 0.38 22.53 -2.34
N LEU A 133 0.87 23.33 -1.37
CA LEU A 133 1.43 24.64 -1.67
C LEU A 133 2.71 24.55 -2.51
N SER A 134 2.86 25.48 -3.44
CA SER A 134 4.11 25.62 -4.20
C SER A 134 5.30 26.01 -3.29
N GLN A 135 6.50 25.54 -3.61
CA GLN A 135 7.72 25.85 -2.84
C GLN A 135 7.97 27.36 -2.69
N GLN A 136 7.56 28.16 -3.68
CA GLN A 136 7.65 29.62 -3.65
C GLN A 136 6.66 30.23 -2.65
N ALA A 137 5.44 29.68 -2.53
CA ALA A 137 4.47 30.07 -1.52
C ALA A 137 4.92 29.68 -0.10
N PHE A 138 5.46 28.48 0.09
CA PHE A 138 6.08 28.05 1.34
C PHE A 138 7.21 29.00 1.80
N ASN A 139 8.12 29.37 0.89
CA ASN A 139 9.23 30.28 1.20
C ASN A 139 8.77 31.72 1.50
N ALA A 140 7.64 32.17 0.94
CA ALA A 140 7.02 33.43 1.31
C ALA A 140 6.40 33.35 2.73
N PHE A 141 5.77 32.23 3.07
CA PHE A 141 5.09 31.99 4.34
C PHE A 141 6.04 31.81 5.52
N LEU A 142 7.26 31.28 5.31
CA LEU A 142 8.27 31.08 6.36
C LEU A 142 8.48 32.34 7.23
N LYS A 143 8.60 33.53 6.62
CA LYS A 143 8.81 34.79 7.35
C LYS A 143 7.67 35.14 8.32
N THR A 144 6.45 34.68 8.01
CA THR A 144 5.25 34.91 8.83
C THR A 144 5.07 33.85 9.91
N LEU A 145 5.69 32.68 9.74
CA LEU A 145 5.85 31.65 10.79
C LEU A 145 7.05 31.92 11.71
N GLU A 146 8.04 32.69 11.26
CA GLU A 146 9.22 33.11 12.05
C GLU A 146 8.89 34.23 13.04
N GLU A 147 8.11 35.23 12.61
CA GLU A 147 7.70 36.36 13.43
C GLU A 147 6.16 36.55 13.39
N PRO A 148 5.36 35.62 13.95
CA PRO A 148 3.90 35.75 13.94
C PRO A 148 3.44 36.89 14.87
N PRO A 149 2.49 37.75 14.46
CA PRO A 149 1.82 38.67 15.38
C PRO A 149 1.21 37.93 16.58
N ALA A 150 1.24 38.53 17.77
CA ALA A 150 0.78 37.87 19.00
C ALA A 150 -0.71 37.42 18.98
N TYR A 151 -1.52 38.04 18.11
CA TYR A 151 -2.93 37.67 17.88
C TYR A 151 -3.14 36.65 16.74
N ALA A 152 -2.11 36.31 15.97
CA ALA A 152 -2.22 35.42 14.81
C ALA A 152 -1.90 33.97 15.20
N ILE A 153 -2.81 33.04 14.86
CA ILE A 153 -2.63 31.60 15.08
C ILE A 153 -2.80 30.86 13.75
N PHE A 154 -1.81 30.06 13.38
CA PHE A 154 -1.83 29.22 12.18
C PHE A 154 -2.11 27.76 12.56
N ILE A 155 -3.08 27.12 11.89
CA ILE A 155 -3.36 25.70 12.03
C ILE A 155 -3.23 25.06 10.66
N LEU A 156 -2.09 24.42 10.44
CA LEU A 156 -1.75 23.75 9.18
C LEU A 156 -2.19 22.28 9.28
N ALA A 157 -2.82 21.74 8.26
CA ALA A 157 -3.15 20.31 8.18
C ALA A 157 -2.52 19.66 6.93
N THR A 158 -2.06 18.42 7.06
CA THR A 158 -1.51 17.65 5.94
C THR A 158 -1.79 16.15 6.06
N THR A 159 -2.08 15.50 4.93
CA THR A 159 -1.99 14.05 4.78
C THR A 159 -0.56 13.52 4.74
N GLU A 160 0.41 14.33 4.29
CA GLU A 160 1.77 13.89 4.00
C GLU A 160 2.81 14.74 4.75
N LYS A 161 3.20 14.27 5.94
CA LYS A 161 4.22 14.90 6.80
C LYS A 161 5.58 15.03 6.10
N HIS A 162 5.94 14.05 5.26
CA HIS A 162 7.25 13.98 4.59
C HIS A 162 7.41 14.97 3.42
N LYS A 163 6.31 15.54 2.90
CA LYS A 163 6.35 16.59 1.86
C LYS A 163 6.57 17.99 2.45
N ILE A 164 6.44 18.16 3.77
CA ILE A 164 6.63 19.45 4.45
C ILE A 164 8.14 19.70 4.64
N ILE A 165 8.58 20.91 4.29
CA ILE A 165 9.99 21.30 4.45
C ILE A 165 10.39 21.34 5.95
N PRO A 166 11.57 20.82 6.34
CA PRO A 166 11.99 20.75 7.75
C PRO A 166 11.99 22.09 8.49
N THR A 167 12.16 23.20 7.78
CA THR A 167 12.09 24.56 8.35
C THR A 167 10.70 24.95 8.87
N ILE A 168 9.63 24.35 8.36
CA ILE A 168 8.26 24.51 8.91
C ILE A 168 8.06 23.53 10.07
N LEU A 169 8.52 22.28 9.93
CA LEU A 169 8.47 21.28 11.01
C LEU A 169 9.15 21.77 12.30
N SER A 170 10.23 22.55 12.18
CA SER A 170 10.95 23.13 13.32
C SER A 170 10.29 24.37 13.95
N ARG A 171 9.17 24.86 13.40
CA ARG A 171 8.48 26.10 13.81
C ARG A 171 7.00 25.87 14.20
N CYS A 172 6.47 24.67 13.98
CA CYS A 172 5.09 24.31 14.31
C CYS A 172 5.06 23.24 15.41
N GLN A 173 4.11 23.34 16.34
CA GLN A 173 3.81 22.24 17.26
C GLN A 173 3.10 21.12 16.49
N ILE A 174 3.75 19.96 16.37
CA ILE A 174 3.26 18.83 15.57
C ILE A 174 2.32 17.96 16.38
N PHE A 175 1.15 17.64 15.82
CA PHE A 175 0.20 16.66 16.34
C PHE A 175 -0.02 15.58 15.28
N ASP A 176 0.35 14.35 15.60
CA ASP A 176 0.17 13.19 14.73
C ASP A 176 -1.14 12.47 15.06
N PHE A 177 -2.05 12.47 14.09
CA PHE A 177 -3.35 11.79 14.12
C PHE A 177 -3.19 10.37 13.59
N ASN A 178 -3.68 9.40 14.36
CA ASN A 178 -3.58 7.98 14.02
C ASN A 178 -4.77 7.54 13.15
N ARG A 179 -4.68 6.34 12.57
CA ARG A 179 -5.84 5.66 11.98
C ARG A 179 -6.82 5.32 13.10
N ILE A 180 -8.11 5.58 12.88
CA ILE A 180 -9.17 5.22 13.83
C ILE A 180 -9.39 3.70 13.75
N GLN A 181 -9.56 3.04 14.90
CA GLN A 181 -9.73 1.58 14.93
C GLN A 181 -11.07 1.16 14.31
N VAL A 182 -11.12 -0.03 13.71
CA VAL A 182 -12.35 -0.58 13.09
C VAL A 182 -13.50 -0.63 14.11
N ALA A 183 -13.23 -1.07 15.35
CA ALA A 183 -14.19 -1.11 16.44
C ALA A 183 -14.72 0.28 16.84
N ASP A 184 -13.85 1.29 16.94
CA ASP A 184 -14.25 2.66 17.28
C ASP A 184 -15.18 3.26 16.19
N MET A 185 -14.88 2.98 14.92
CA MET A 185 -15.72 3.42 13.80
C MET A 185 -17.06 2.67 13.78
N ALA A 186 -17.07 1.35 13.98
CA ALA A 186 -18.30 0.56 14.04
C ALA A 186 -19.21 1.02 15.18
N ALA A 187 -18.67 1.25 16.39
CA ALA A 187 -19.41 1.79 17.52
C ALA A 187 -19.94 3.22 17.25
N HIS A 188 -19.19 4.07 16.54
CA HIS A 188 -19.66 5.40 16.16
C HIS A 188 -20.79 5.35 15.11
N LEU A 189 -20.72 4.44 14.13
CA LEU A 189 -21.81 4.20 13.17
C LEU A 189 -23.05 3.64 13.87
N GLN A 190 -22.88 2.73 14.83
CA GLN A 190 -23.99 2.14 15.59
C GLN A 190 -24.77 3.20 16.39
N ARG A 191 -24.09 4.18 16.98
CA ARG A 191 -24.74 5.33 17.64
C ARG A 191 -25.55 6.18 16.64
N ILE A 192 -25.01 6.46 15.46
CA ILE A 192 -25.73 7.20 14.41
C ILE A 192 -26.97 6.43 13.95
N CYS A 193 -26.91 5.10 13.86
CA CYS A 193 -28.08 4.26 13.57
C CYS A 193 -29.18 4.43 14.65
N GLN A 194 -28.79 4.49 15.93
CA GLN A 194 -29.71 4.73 17.05
C GLN A 194 -30.30 6.15 17.02
N GLU A 195 -29.52 7.16 16.63
CA GLU A 195 -29.97 8.56 16.52
C GLU A 195 -30.91 8.81 15.33
N GLU A 196 -30.73 8.11 14.20
CA GLU A 196 -31.57 8.22 12.99
C GLU A 196 -32.74 7.21 12.97
N ALA A 197 -32.85 6.31 13.97
CA ALA A 197 -33.78 5.18 13.99
C ALA A 197 -33.65 4.25 12.75
N ILE A 198 -32.43 3.81 12.48
CA ILE A 198 -32.05 2.85 11.44
C ILE A 198 -31.68 1.53 12.12
N GLU A 199 -32.27 0.42 11.68
CA GLU A 199 -31.89 -0.92 12.11
C GLU A 199 -30.65 -1.37 11.33
N ALA A 200 -29.57 -1.78 12.01
CA ALA A 200 -28.32 -2.17 11.35
C ALA A 200 -27.65 -3.36 12.03
N GLU A 201 -27.23 -4.34 11.24
CA GLU A 201 -26.49 -5.51 11.72
C GLU A 201 -25.04 -5.13 12.08
N GLU A 202 -24.54 -5.62 13.23
CA GLU A 202 -23.17 -5.29 13.68
C GLU A 202 -22.09 -5.77 12.70
N GLU A 203 -22.28 -6.94 12.07
CA GLU A 203 -21.36 -7.45 11.04
C GLU A 203 -21.35 -6.54 9.80
N ALA A 204 -22.48 -5.93 9.44
CA ALA A 204 -22.60 -4.98 8.34
C ALA A 204 -21.84 -3.66 8.63
N LEU A 205 -21.98 -3.13 9.85
CA LEU A 205 -21.23 -1.94 10.30
C LEU A 205 -19.71 -2.19 10.37
N ASN A 206 -19.30 -3.39 10.80
CA ASN A 206 -17.88 -3.78 10.80
C ASN A 206 -17.30 -3.86 9.37
N VAL A 207 -18.05 -4.37 8.38
CA VAL A 207 -17.60 -4.37 6.97
C VAL A 207 -17.45 -2.95 6.42
N ILE A 208 -18.37 -2.03 6.75
CA ILE A 208 -18.24 -0.61 6.40
C ILE A 208 -16.98 0.00 7.02
N ALA A 209 -16.73 -0.29 8.30
CA ALA A 209 -15.56 0.20 9.03
C ALA A 209 -14.23 -0.35 8.47
N GLN A 210 -14.14 -1.65 8.18
CA GLN A 210 -12.96 -2.28 7.56
C GLN A 210 -12.69 -1.67 6.17
N LYS A 211 -13.74 -1.47 5.35
CA LYS A 211 -13.61 -0.88 4.00
C LYS A 211 -13.15 0.58 4.01
N ALA A 212 -13.29 1.28 5.13
CA ALA A 212 -12.92 2.69 5.29
C ALA A 212 -11.45 2.92 5.71
N ASP A 213 -10.67 1.87 5.99
CA ASP A 213 -9.20 1.94 6.23
C ASP A 213 -8.79 2.96 7.32
N GLY A 214 -9.62 3.09 8.35
CA GLY A 214 -9.44 4.02 9.49
C GLY A 214 -9.85 5.48 9.23
N ALA A 215 -10.47 5.78 8.08
CA ALA A 215 -10.94 7.12 7.72
C ALA A 215 -12.46 7.28 7.95
N LEU A 216 -12.86 7.79 9.12
CA LEU A 216 -14.28 7.94 9.50
C LEU A 216 -15.13 8.75 8.49
N ARG A 217 -14.55 9.75 7.81
CA ARG A 217 -15.23 10.48 6.71
C ARG A 217 -15.66 9.54 5.58
N ASP A 218 -14.81 8.59 5.22
CA ASP A 218 -15.04 7.67 4.11
C ASP A 218 -16.05 6.59 4.56
N ALA A 219 -15.98 6.14 5.83
CA ALA A 219 -16.98 5.27 6.46
C ALA A 219 -18.40 5.88 6.44
N LEU A 220 -18.54 7.15 6.86
CA LEU A 220 -19.83 7.87 6.84
C LEU A 220 -20.35 8.08 5.40
N SER A 221 -19.46 8.28 4.44
CA SER A 221 -19.83 8.41 3.02
C SER A 221 -20.30 7.09 2.40
N ILE A 222 -19.75 5.97 2.87
CA ILE A 222 -20.21 4.61 2.53
C ILE A 222 -21.57 4.34 3.19
N PHE A 223 -21.72 4.68 4.47
CA PHE A 223 -22.97 4.51 5.22
C PHE A 223 -24.15 5.23 4.56
N ASP A 224 -23.99 6.52 4.20
CA ASP A 224 -25.02 7.29 3.49
C ASP A 224 -25.47 6.62 2.18
N ARG A 225 -24.53 6.04 1.43
CA ARG A 225 -24.80 5.34 0.16
C ARG A 225 -25.57 4.02 0.38
N ILE A 226 -25.33 3.33 1.49
CA ILE A 226 -26.01 2.08 1.86
C ILE A 226 -27.41 2.37 2.40
N VAL A 227 -27.59 3.40 3.24
CA VAL A 227 -28.91 3.89 3.69
C VAL A 227 -29.75 4.35 2.50
N SER A 228 -29.14 5.04 1.53
CA SER A 228 -29.82 5.47 0.29
C SER A 228 -30.27 4.31 -0.62
N PHE A 229 -29.80 3.08 -0.38
CA PHE A 229 -30.14 1.88 -1.15
C PHE A 229 -31.10 0.96 -0.40
N SER A 230 -30.82 0.71 0.89
CA SER A 230 -31.49 -0.27 1.74
C SER A 230 -32.62 0.35 2.60
N GLY A 231 -32.69 1.68 2.66
CA GLY A 231 -33.64 2.41 3.50
C GLY A 231 -33.28 2.35 4.99
N ASN A 232 -34.28 2.07 5.83
CA ASN A 232 -34.15 2.05 7.30
C ASN A 232 -33.56 0.74 7.86
N SER A 233 -33.23 -0.25 7.03
CA SER A 233 -32.65 -1.54 7.45
C SER A 233 -31.34 -1.81 6.70
N ILE A 234 -30.23 -2.00 7.41
CA ILE A 234 -28.91 -2.31 6.86
C ILE A 234 -28.55 -3.77 7.20
N ALA A 235 -28.76 -4.66 6.23
CA ALA A 235 -28.34 -6.06 6.31
C ALA A 235 -26.92 -6.26 5.72
N TYR A 236 -26.21 -7.25 6.25
CA TYR A 236 -24.86 -7.66 5.85
C TYR A 236 -24.72 -7.92 4.35
N LYS A 237 -25.74 -8.52 3.74
CA LYS A 237 -25.78 -8.83 2.29
C LYS A 237 -25.85 -7.58 1.43
N ASP A 238 -26.69 -6.62 1.80
CA ASP A 238 -26.86 -5.37 1.06
C ASP A 238 -25.56 -4.54 1.05
N VAL A 239 -24.85 -4.55 2.18
CA VAL A 239 -23.51 -3.94 2.32
C VAL A 239 -22.49 -4.63 1.40
N ILE A 240 -22.46 -5.96 1.37
CA ILE A 240 -21.59 -6.76 0.50
C ILE A 240 -21.83 -6.47 -0.99
N GLU A 241 -23.10 -6.47 -1.42
CA GLU A 241 -23.47 -6.26 -2.81
C GLU A 241 -23.23 -4.80 -3.25
N ASN A 242 -23.53 -3.81 -2.40
CA ASN A 242 -23.34 -2.40 -2.73
C ASN A 242 -21.86 -1.96 -2.74
N LEU A 243 -21.02 -2.56 -1.87
CA LEU A 243 -19.57 -2.31 -1.82
C LEU A 243 -18.74 -3.17 -2.79
N ASN A 244 -19.36 -4.15 -3.47
CA ASN A 244 -18.70 -5.18 -4.26
C ASN A 244 -17.54 -5.83 -3.49
N ILE A 245 -17.84 -6.33 -2.29
CA ILE A 245 -16.92 -7.07 -1.42
C ILE A 245 -17.25 -8.57 -1.53
N LEU A 246 -16.24 -9.44 -1.49
CA LEU A 246 -16.50 -10.87 -1.49
C LEU A 246 -16.80 -11.36 -0.07
N ASP A 247 -17.93 -12.03 0.09
CA ASP A 247 -18.33 -12.71 1.33
C ASP A 247 -17.23 -13.71 1.77
N TYR A 248 -16.82 -13.64 3.04
CA TYR A 248 -15.83 -14.55 3.63
C TYR A 248 -16.21 -16.02 3.44
N ASP A 249 -17.50 -16.31 3.34
CA ASP A 249 -18.04 -17.65 3.11
C ASP A 249 -17.59 -18.28 1.78
N TYR A 250 -17.06 -17.50 0.82
CA TYR A 250 -16.35 -18.03 -0.36
C TYR A 250 -14.91 -18.42 -0.03
N TYR A 251 -14.17 -17.62 0.73
CA TYR A 251 -12.78 -17.92 1.10
C TYR A 251 -12.68 -19.13 2.03
N PHE A 252 -13.61 -19.31 2.97
CA PHE A 252 -13.72 -20.53 3.77
C PHE A 252 -13.86 -21.78 2.88
N LYS A 253 -14.74 -21.75 1.87
CA LYS A 253 -14.97 -22.85 0.90
C LYS A 253 -13.78 -23.08 -0.05
N VAL A 254 -13.05 -22.03 -0.41
CA VAL A 254 -11.81 -22.14 -1.19
C VAL A 254 -10.73 -22.87 -0.39
N VAL A 255 -10.53 -22.53 0.88
CA VAL A 255 -9.55 -23.24 1.74
C VAL A 255 -9.97 -24.69 2.00
N GLU A 256 -11.26 -24.97 2.16
CA GLU A 256 -11.79 -26.34 2.25
C GLU A 256 -11.57 -27.15 0.94
N ALA A 257 -11.78 -26.53 -0.22
CA ALA A 257 -11.50 -27.16 -1.52
C ALA A 257 -9.98 -27.39 -1.75
N ILE A 258 -9.10 -26.54 -1.19
CA ILE A 258 -7.65 -26.78 -1.15
C ILE A 258 -7.30 -27.93 -0.19
N LEU A 259 -7.96 -28.04 0.97
CA LEU A 259 -7.75 -29.14 1.92
C LEU A 259 -8.13 -30.51 1.35
N THR A 260 -9.16 -30.56 0.50
CA THR A 260 -9.66 -31.78 -0.15
C THR A 260 -8.97 -32.11 -1.48
N GLU A 261 -7.94 -31.35 -1.88
CA GLU A 261 -7.27 -31.41 -3.20
C GLU A 261 -8.23 -31.22 -4.41
N ASN A 262 -9.42 -30.63 -4.20
CA ASN A 262 -10.48 -30.54 -5.22
C ASN A 262 -10.33 -29.33 -6.16
N ALA A 263 -9.40 -29.45 -7.12
CA ALA A 263 -9.17 -28.45 -8.16
C ALA A 263 -10.43 -28.08 -8.98
N SER A 264 -11.32 -29.04 -9.25
CA SER A 264 -12.56 -28.78 -10.01
C SER A 264 -13.52 -27.86 -9.27
N GLN A 265 -13.69 -28.06 -7.96
CA GLN A 265 -14.53 -27.19 -7.12
C GLN A 265 -13.94 -25.78 -6.99
N LEU A 266 -12.61 -25.64 -6.93
CA LEU A 266 -11.93 -24.35 -6.93
C LEU A 266 -12.21 -23.53 -8.20
N LEU A 267 -12.11 -24.17 -9.37
CA LEU A 267 -12.40 -23.50 -10.65
C LEU A 267 -13.89 -23.12 -10.78
N LEU A 268 -14.81 -23.95 -10.28
CA LEU A 268 -16.24 -23.64 -10.25
C LEU A 268 -16.58 -22.50 -9.28
N LEU A 269 -15.95 -22.44 -8.09
CA LEU A 269 -16.08 -21.32 -7.17
C LEU A 269 -15.54 -20.03 -7.80
N PHE A 270 -14.38 -20.07 -8.43
CA PHE A 270 -13.79 -18.91 -9.10
C PHE A 270 -14.65 -18.42 -10.29
N ASP A 271 -15.25 -19.32 -11.06
CA ASP A 271 -16.18 -18.93 -12.13
C ASP A 271 -17.48 -18.30 -11.60
N GLN A 272 -18.03 -18.77 -10.48
CA GLN A 272 -19.15 -18.11 -9.79
C GLN A 272 -18.79 -16.69 -9.33
N ILE A 273 -17.59 -16.51 -8.80
CA ILE A 273 -17.07 -15.21 -8.34
C ILE A 273 -16.88 -14.27 -9.54
N SER A 274 -16.27 -14.74 -10.62
CA SER A 274 -16.09 -13.97 -11.86
C SER A 274 -17.43 -13.58 -12.50
N ARG A 275 -18.43 -14.47 -12.51
CA ARG A 275 -19.80 -14.16 -13.00
C ARG A 275 -20.53 -13.10 -12.18
N LYS A 276 -20.19 -12.92 -10.91
CA LYS A 276 -20.72 -11.82 -10.07
C LYS A 276 -20.06 -10.46 -10.36
N GLY A 277 -19.05 -10.40 -11.23
CA GLY A 277 -18.36 -9.14 -11.58
C GLY A 277 -17.17 -8.82 -10.68
N PHE A 278 -16.62 -9.80 -9.97
CA PHE A 278 -15.39 -9.63 -9.19
C PHE A 278 -14.14 -9.84 -10.05
N ASP A 279 -13.21 -8.89 -9.98
CA ASP A 279 -11.88 -9.03 -10.58
C ASP A 279 -11.01 -10.06 -9.83
N GLY A 280 -10.17 -10.77 -10.58
CA GLY A 280 -9.20 -11.71 -10.01
C GLY A 280 -8.19 -11.06 -9.06
N ASP A 281 -7.87 -9.77 -9.26
CA ASP A 281 -6.98 -8.96 -8.39
C ASP A 281 -7.56 -8.87 -6.96
N ILE A 282 -8.86 -8.56 -6.87
CA ILE A 282 -9.61 -8.46 -5.61
C ILE A 282 -9.74 -9.84 -4.96
N PHE A 283 -10.05 -10.87 -5.75
CA PHE A 283 -10.15 -12.24 -5.25
C PHE A 283 -8.82 -12.76 -4.67
N VAL A 284 -7.70 -12.59 -5.37
CA VAL A 284 -6.37 -13.04 -4.90
C VAL A 284 -5.94 -12.29 -3.65
N ASN A 285 -6.13 -10.97 -3.60
CA ASN A 285 -5.76 -10.17 -2.42
C ASN A 285 -6.60 -10.56 -1.19
N GLY A 286 -7.92 -10.72 -1.31
CA GLY A 286 -8.76 -11.21 -0.22
C GLY A 286 -8.45 -12.66 0.20
N LEU A 287 -8.03 -13.52 -0.73
CA LEU A 287 -7.56 -14.87 -0.41
C LEU A 287 -6.23 -14.84 0.36
N ALA A 288 -5.31 -13.95 0.00
CA ALA A 288 -4.07 -13.73 0.74
C ALA A 288 -4.33 -13.18 2.15
N GLU A 289 -5.30 -12.27 2.30
CA GLU A 289 -5.75 -11.79 3.61
C GLU A 289 -6.39 -12.91 4.46
N HIS A 290 -7.26 -13.74 3.87
CA HIS A 290 -7.85 -14.91 4.55
C HIS A 290 -6.79 -15.93 4.99
N LEU A 291 -5.78 -16.20 4.14
CA LEU A 291 -4.64 -17.07 4.47
C LEU A 291 -3.75 -16.47 5.57
N ARG A 292 -3.51 -15.15 5.57
CA ARG A 292 -2.84 -14.42 6.67
C ARG A 292 -3.64 -14.57 7.97
N ASN A 293 -4.95 -14.38 7.93
CA ASN A 293 -5.84 -14.48 9.09
C ASN A 293 -5.86 -15.90 9.67
N LEU A 294 -5.87 -16.94 8.82
CA LEU A 294 -5.70 -18.33 9.23
C LEU A 294 -4.34 -18.61 9.88
N LEU A 295 -3.26 -17.97 9.41
CA LEU A 295 -1.94 -18.08 10.04
C LEU A 295 -1.91 -17.41 11.42
N VAL A 296 -2.49 -16.21 11.53
CA VAL A 296 -2.61 -15.42 12.78
C VAL A 296 -3.46 -16.15 13.84
N CYS A 297 -4.47 -16.91 13.43
CA CYS A 297 -5.31 -17.71 14.35
C CYS A 297 -4.66 -19.01 14.86
N LYS A 298 -3.44 -19.37 14.43
CA LYS A 298 -2.75 -20.59 14.93
C LYS A 298 -2.15 -20.44 16.32
N ASP A 299 -1.61 -19.26 16.63
CA ASP A 299 -1.07 -18.97 17.95
C ASP A 299 -2.11 -18.21 18.78
N ALA A 300 -2.45 -18.73 19.96
CA ALA A 300 -3.49 -18.12 20.81
C ALA A 300 -3.16 -16.68 21.25
N LYS A 301 -1.88 -16.28 21.20
CA LYS A 301 -1.42 -14.91 21.51
C LYS A 301 -1.64 -13.91 20.36
N THR A 302 -1.67 -14.36 19.11
CA THR A 302 -1.84 -13.47 17.95
C THR A 302 -3.30 -13.27 17.56
N LEU A 303 -4.23 -13.97 18.21
CA LEU A 303 -5.68 -13.82 17.99
C LEU A 303 -6.21 -12.41 18.32
N GLU A 304 -5.54 -11.69 19.23
CA GLU A 304 -5.80 -10.27 19.51
C GLU A 304 -5.56 -9.34 18.30
N LEU A 305 -4.72 -9.76 17.33
CA LEU A 305 -4.42 -9.01 16.11
C LEU A 305 -5.49 -9.16 15.01
N LEU A 306 -6.60 -9.84 15.28
CA LEU A 306 -7.64 -10.12 14.28
C LEU A 306 -8.78 -9.07 14.35
N GLU A 307 -8.81 -8.16 13.39
CA GLU A 307 -9.78 -7.04 13.29
C GLU A 307 -11.14 -7.46 12.70
N VAL A 308 -11.73 -8.57 13.19
CA VAL A 308 -12.97 -9.17 12.65
C VAL A 308 -13.99 -9.48 13.77
N SER A 309 -15.28 -9.61 13.44
CA SER A 309 -16.37 -9.93 14.38
C SER A 309 -16.19 -11.29 15.07
N GLY A 310 -16.83 -11.48 16.23
CA GLY A 310 -16.67 -12.69 17.07
C GLY A 310 -17.08 -14.00 16.38
N ASN A 311 -18.23 -14.01 15.73
CA ASN A 311 -18.75 -15.14 14.95
C ASN A 311 -17.77 -15.60 13.85
N ILE A 312 -17.13 -14.65 13.17
CA ILE A 312 -16.15 -14.95 12.11
C ILE A 312 -14.79 -15.38 12.71
N LYS A 313 -14.39 -14.83 13.87
CA LYS A 313 -13.21 -15.28 14.64
C LYS A 313 -13.29 -16.76 15.00
N ASP A 314 -14.44 -17.23 15.49
CA ASP A 314 -14.63 -18.65 15.84
C ASP A 314 -14.46 -19.57 14.62
N ARG A 315 -15.02 -19.17 13.47
CA ARG A 315 -14.87 -19.91 12.20
C ARG A 315 -13.42 -19.93 11.69
N TYR A 316 -12.69 -18.81 11.81
CA TYR A 316 -11.26 -18.78 11.53
C TYR A 316 -10.47 -19.71 12.47
N GLN A 317 -10.79 -19.74 13.77
CA GLN A 317 -10.09 -20.59 14.74
C GLN A 317 -10.33 -22.09 14.45
N GLN A 318 -11.57 -22.47 14.12
CA GLN A 318 -11.91 -23.83 13.69
C GLN A 318 -11.15 -24.25 12.42
N GLN A 319 -11.14 -23.41 11.37
CA GLN A 319 -10.41 -23.74 10.14
C GLN A 319 -8.88 -23.71 10.34
N ALA A 320 -8.35 -22.80 11.17
CA ALA A 320 -6.93 -22.74 11.49
C ALA A 320 -6.43 -23.98 12.26
N ALA A 321 -7.29 -24.66 13.02
CA ALA A 321 -6.96 -25.95 13.65
C ALA A 321 -6.82 -27.09 12.61
N LEU A 322 -7.62 -27.07 11.54
CA LEU A 322 -7.63 -28.11 10.50
C LEU A 322 -6.51 -27.95 9.46
N VAL A 323 -6.13 -26.72 9.09
CA VAL A 323 -5.16 -26.48 8.01
C VAL A 323 -3.71 -26.66 8.47
N PRO A 324 -2.86 -27.47 7.81
CA PRO A 324 -1.43 -27.56 8.13
C PRO A 324 -0.69 -26.22 7.92
N MET A 325 0.18 -25.82 8.85
CA MET A 325 0.89 -24.51 8.78
C MET A 325 1.77 -24.38 7.53
N ALA A 326 2.44 -25.46 7.10
CA ALA A 326 3.20 -25.50 5.86
C ALA A 326 2.33 -25.26 4.61
N LEU A 327 1.08 -25.74 4.60
CA LEU A 327 0.12 -25.50 3.51
C LEU A 327 -0.21 -24.00 3.44
N VAL A 328 -0.53 -23.37 4.58
CA VAL A 328 -0.83 -21.93 4.63
C VAL A 328 0.32 -21.10 4.07
N LEU A 329 1.57 -21.38 4.47
CA LEU A 329 2.74 -20.67 3.96
C LEU A 329 2.95 -20.86 2.45
N SER A 330 2.84 -22.08 1.93
CA SER A 330 2.98 -22.33 0.49
C SER A 330 1.83 -21.73 -0.33
N ALA A 331 0.60 -21.76 0.17
CA ALA A 331 -0.53 -21.10 -0.47
C ALA A 331 -0.37 -19.57 -0.48
N LEU A 332 0.10 -18.98 0.63
CA LEU A 332 0.37 -17.54 0.72
C LEU A 332 1.50 -17.10 -0.24
N SER A 333 2.56 -17.92 -0.40
CA SER A 333 3.60 -17.69 -1.40
C SER A 333 3.02 -17.68 -2.83
N ILE A 334 2.21 -18.69 -3.18
CA ILE A 334 1.58 -18.79 -4.50
C ILE A 334 0.58 -17.63 -4.74
N ALA A 335 -0.10 -17.15 -3.69
CA ALA A 335 -0.99 -16.00 -3.77
C ALA A 335 -0.20 -14.69 -4.03
N ASN A 336 0.90 -14.47 -3.31
CA ASN A 336 1.81 -13.33 -3.53
C ASN A 336 2.45 -13.36 -4.93
N ASP A 337 2.93 -14.53 -5.37
CA ASP A 337 3.47 -14.71 -6.72
C ASP A 337 2.41 -14.43 -7.80
N CYS A 338 1.14 -14.76 -7.52
CA CYS A 338 0.02 -14.48 -8.40
C CYS A 338 -0.33 -12.98 -8.45
N ASP A 339 -0.35 -12.27 -7.31
CA ASP A 339 -0.60 -10.82 -7.25
C ASP A 339 0.45 -10.01 -8.02
N VAL A 340 1.74 -10.23 -7.71
CA VAL A 340 2.87 -9.54 -8.34
C VAL A 340 2.86 -9.70 -9.87
N ASN A 341 2.50 -10.89 -10.36
CA ASN A 341 2.45 -11.19 -11.80
C ASN A 341 1.09 -10.91 -12.45
N TYR A 342 0.01 -10.67 -11.70
CA TYR A 342 -1.36 -10.49 -12.22
C TYR A 342 -1.44 -9.39 -13.29
N LYS A 343 -0.74 -8.28 -13.03
CA LYS A 343 -0.69 -7.08 -13.89
C LYS A 343 0.27 -7.22 -15.08
N MET A 344 1.12 -8.26 -15.10
CA MET A 344 1.99 -8.63 -16.23
C MET A 344 1.40 -9.76 -17.09
N ALA A 345 0.45 -10.53 -16.55
CA ALA A 345 -0.18 -11.64 -17.25
C ALA A 345 -1.06 -11.18 -18.41
N ARG A 346 -0.78 -11.66 -19.63
CA ARG A 346 -1.62 -11.40 -20.82
C ARG A 346 -3.05 -11.94 -20.73
N ASN A 347 -3.29 -12.90 -19.83
CA ASN A 347 -4.60 -13.43 -19.47
C ASN A 347 -4.61 -13.64 -17.95
N SER A 348 -5.08 -12.64 -17.22
CA SER A 348 -5.10 -12.64 -15.75
C SER A 348 -6.04 -13.71 -15.18
N ARG A 349 -7.13 -14.08 -15.88
CA ARG A 349 -8.04 -15.16 -15.47
C ARG A 349 -7.31 -16.51 -15.43
N LEU A 350 -6.62 -16.87 -16.51
CA LEU A 350 -5.81 -18.10 -16.57
C LEU A 350 -4.68 -18.11 -15.54
N HIS A 351 -4.14 -16.94 -15.18
CA HIS A 351 -3.10 -16.83 -14.15
C HIS A 351 -3.64 -17.23 -12.77
N VAL A 352 -4.81 -16.72 -12.39
CA VAL A 352 -5.49 -17.09 -11.12
C VAL A 352 -5.95 -18.54 -11.13
N GLU A 353 -6.52 -19.04 -12.23
CA GLU A 353 -6.91 -20.45 -12.36
C GLU A 353 -5.70 -21.40 -12.17
N MET A 354 -4.54 -21.06 -12.75
CA MET A 354 -3.31 -21.83 -12.55
C MET A 354 -2.72 -21.67 -11.14
N ALA A 355 -2.90 -20.52 -10.47
CA ALA A 355 -2.51 -20.35 -9.07
C ALA A 355 -3.37 -21.25 -8.14
N LEU A 356 -4.70 -21.27 -8.33
CA LEU A 356 -5.61 -22.13 -7.57
C LEU A 356 -5.32 -23.63 -7.78
N ILE A 357 -5.03 -24.05 -9.02
CA ILE A 357 -4.63 -25.44 -9.33
C ILE A 357 -3.31 -25.79 -8.63
N LYS A 358 -2.32 -24.88 -8.60
CA LYS A 358 -1.07 -25.09 -7.85
C LYS A 358 -1.34 -25.23 -6.34
N MET A 359 -2.23 -24.41 -5.77
CA MET A 359 -2.60 -24.50 -4.34
C MET A 359 -3.25 -25.84 -3.99
N ALA A 360 -4.16 -26.34 -4.83
CA ALA A 360 -4.85 -27.62 -4.62
C ALA A 360 -3.88 -28.81 -4.46
N TYR A 361 -2.75 -28.80 -5.16
CA TYR A 361 -1.78 -29.90 -5.16
C TYR A 361 -0.59 -29.71 -4.20
N ILE A 362 -0.58 -28.68 -3.33
CA ILE A 362 0.49 -28.47 -2.33
C ILE A 362 0.69 -29.72 -1.46
N GLN A 363 -0.40 -30.30 -0.92
CA GLN A 363 -0.31 -31.46 -0.04
C GLN A 363 0.36 -32.65 -0.73
N ARG A 364 -0.06 -32.96 -1.96
CA ARG A 364 0.52 -34.03 -2.78
C ARG A 364 1.99 -33.79 -3.15
N ALA A 365 2.43 -32.54 -3.27
CA ALA A 365 3.84 -32.19 -3.45
C ALA A 365 4.66 -32.28 -2.14
N MET A 366 4.04 -32.07 -0.98
CA MET A 366 4.67 -32.17 0.34
C MET A 366 4.74 -33.59 0.89
N ARG A 367 3.89 -34.52 0.43
CA ARG A 367 3.98 -35.94 0.82
C ARG A 367 5.28 -36.53 0.26
N PRO A 368 6.21 -37.04 1.10
CA PRO A 368 7.38 -37.73 0.60
C PRO A 368 6.94 -38.97 -0.18
N GLN A 369 7.49 -39.18 -1.38
CA GLN A 369 7.24 -40.39 -2.14
C GLN A 369 7.90 -41.57 -1.40
N VAL A 370 7.11 -42.29 -0.61
CA VAL A 370 7.48 -43.62 -0.12
C VAL A 370 7.53 -44.54 -1.35
N THR A 371 8.73 -44.76 -1.86
CA THR A 371 8.98 -45.68 -2.97
C THR A 371 8.77 -47.12 -2.50
N VAL A 372 7.51 -47.57 -2.56
CA VAL A 372 7.14 -48.97 -2.36
C VAL A 372 7.74 -49.78 -3.50
N ALA A 373 8.96 -50.27 -3.30
CA ALA A 373 9.67 -51.14 -4.22
C ALA A 373 9.03 -52.53 -4.25
N ALA A 374 7.88 -52.64 -4.93
CA ALA A 374 7.24 -53.92 -5.22
C ALA A 374 8.18 -54.76 -6.10
N PRO A 375 8.54 -56.01 -5.70
CA PRO A 375 9.36 -56.88 -6.53
C PRO A 375 8.66 -57.22 -7.84
N LEU A 376 9.37 -57.00 -8.96
CA LEU A 376 8.90 -57.36 -10.30
C LEU A 376 9.00 -58.88 -10.51
N GLU A 377 7.96 -59.62 -10.13
CA GLU A 377 7.80 -61.01 -10.59
C GLU A 377 7.58 -61.03 -12.11
N LYS A 378 8.59 -61.51 -12.84
CA LYS A 378 8.48 -61.77 -14.27
C LYS A 378 7.59 -62.99 -14.49
N LYS A 379 6.45 -62.80 -15.17
CA LYS A 379 5.84 -63.86 -15.99
C LYS A 379 5.80 -63.41 -17.45
N THR A 380 6.04 -64.38 -18.33
CA THR A 380 6.31 -64.16 -19.75
C THR A 380 5.03 -64.04 -20.58
N VAL A 381 5.21 -63.45 -21.77
CA VAL A 381 4.21 -63.31 -22.83
C VAL A 381 3.73 -64.68 -23.31
N ASP A 382 2.46 -64.76 -23.71
CA ASP A 382 2.08 -65.49 -24.93
C ASP A 382 0.84 -64.81 -25.57
N ASP A 383 0.69 -64.94 -26.89
CA ASP A 383 -0.21 -64.10 -27.71
C ASP A 383 -1.64 -64.67 -27.86
N ASN A 384 -2.64 -63.78 -28.05
CA ASN A 384 -3.66 -63.91 -29.11
C ASN A 384 -4.61 -62.70 -29.25
N ILE A 385 -4.77 -62.23 -30.50
CA ILE A 385 -5.66 -61.16 -31.02
C ILE A 385 -5.90 -61.54 -32.51
N PRO A 386 -7.06 -61.33 -33.19
CA PRO A 386 -8.22 -60.48 -32.84
C PRO A 386 -9.64 -61.11 -33.00
N ASN A 387 -10.65 -60.26 -32.78
CA ASN A 387 -11.98 -60.24 -33.41
C ASN A 387 -13.00 -61.39 -33.18
N THR A 388 -14.07 -61.04 -32.47
CA THR A 388 -15.43 -61.20 -33.02
C THR A 388 -16.26 -59.98 -32.61
N LEU A 389 -16.86 -59.28 -33.59
CA LEU A 389 -17.89 -58.27 -33.34
C LEU A 389 -19.25 -58.95 -33.33
N GLN A 390 -20.04 -58.77 -32.27
CA GLN A 390 -21.49 -58.96 -32.34
C GLN A 390 -22.19 -58.21 -31.19
N ASP A 391 -23.28 -57.52 -31.55
CA ASP A 391 -24.09 -56.75 -30.61
C ASP A 391 -24.88 -57.65 -29.65
N THR A 392 -25.05 -57.19 -28.41
CA THR A 392 -26.25 -57.51 -27.60
C THR A 392 -26.35 -56.53 -26.44
N ALA A 393 -27.38 -55.67 -26.46
CA ALA A 393 -27.63 -54.69 -25.40
C ALA A 393 -28.55 -55.28 -24.30
N PRO A 394 -28.19 -55.19 -23.01
CA PRO A 394 -29.12 -55.42 -21.91
C PRO A 394 -29.93 -54.14 -21.61
N ASN A 395 -31.22 -54.18 -21.92
CA ASN A 395 -32.19 -53.18 -21.49
C ASN A 395 -32.45 -53.29 -19.97
N TYR A 396 -32.41 -52.18 -19.23
CA TYR A 396 -33.10 -52.09 -17.94
C TYR A 396 -33.63 -50.68 -17.63
N SER A 397 -34.85 -50.62 -17.11
CA SER A 397 -35.52 -49.41 -16.60
C SER A 397 -36.13 -49.72 -15.22
N PRO A 398 -36.34 -48.71 -14.35
CA PRO A 398 -36.42 -48.94 -12.91
C PRO A 398 -37.83 -49.26 -12.36
N PRO A 399 -37.93 -50.12 -11.32
CA PRO A 399 -39.09 -50.27 -10.43
C PRO A 399 -38.87 -49.46 -9.11
N PRO A 400 -39.86 -49.28 -8.20
CA PRO A 400 -40.49 -47.97 -8.08
C PRO A 400 -40.51 -47.37 -6.65
N VAL A 401 -41.11 -46.18 -6.52
CA VAL A 401 -41.37 -45.49 -5.24
C VAL A 401 -42.76 -45.84 -4.70
N GLU A 402 -42.85 -46.16 -3.42
CA GLU A 402 -44.10 -46.13 -2.65
C GLU A 402 -43.93 -45.39 -1.31
N LYS A 403 -45.05 -44.95 -0.70
CA LYS A 403 -45.07 -43.99 0.43
C LYS A 403 -45.84 -44.55 1.62
N ASN A 404 -45.38 -44.25 2.84
CA ASN A 404 -46.10 -44.03 4.13
C ASN A 404 -45.00 -43.82 5.20
N VAL A 405 -44.73 -42.67 5.83
CA VAL A 405 -45.56 -41.64 6.52
C VAL A 405 -46.06 -42.10 7.90
N ILE A 406 -45.89 -41.21 8.90
CA ILE A 406 -46.33 -41.23 10.31
C ILE A 406 -45.29 -41.74 11.36
N GLU A 407 -44.98 -40.84 12.29
CA GLU A 407 -44.20 -40.94 13.56
C GLU A 407 -45.03 -41.60 14.71
N PRO A 408 -44.67 -41.59 16.01
CA PRO A 408 -43.44 -41.14 16.68
C PRO A 408 -42.85 -42.15 17.68
N GLN A 409 -41.65 -41.84 18.20
CA GLN A 409 -41.43 -41.92 19.66
C GLN A 409 -40.30 -41.00 20.12
N LYS A 410 -40.40 -40.55 21.39
CA LYS A 410 -39.59 -39.49 22.00
C LYS A 410 -38.71 -40.06 23.12
N GLU A 411 -37.59 -39.36 23.36
CA GLU A 411 -36.92 -39.22 24.67
C GLU A 411 -36.61 -40.49 25.49
N THR A 412 -35.32 -40.77 25.69
CA THR A 412 -34.85 -41.10 27.05
C THR A 412 -33.40 -40.69 27.27
N THR A 413 -33.20 -39.58 27.98
CA THR A 413 -31.89 -39.17 28.50
C THR A 413 -31.98 -39.06 30.02
N LYS A 414 -31.18 -39.85 30.75
CA LYS A 414 -30.96 -39.69 32.20
C LYS A 414 -29.59 -39.03 32.42
N THR A 415 -29.46 -37.99 33.26
CA THR A 415 -29.22 -38.07 34.73
C THR A 415 -28.20 -39.16 35.12
N THR A 416 -27.08 -38.89 35.84
CA THR A 416 -26.45 -37.61 36.26
C THR A 416 -24.90 -37.82 36.33
N THR A 417 -23.99 -37.12 37.05
CA THR A 417 -24.05 -36.36 38.32
C THR A 417 -22.90 -35.32 38.44
N THR A 418 -23.05 -34.42 39.41
CA THR A 418 -22.22 -33.28 39.86
C THR A 418 -20.94 -33.62 40.66
N SER A 419 -19.88 -32.80 40.54
CA SER A 419 -18.94 -32.34 41.61
C SER A 419 -17.75 -31.57 40.96
N SER A 420 -17.45 -30.28 41.20
CA SER A 420 -17.03 -29.56 42.44
C SER A 420 -15.58 -29.89 42.88
N ILE A 421 -14.70 -28.98 43.33
CA ILE A 421 -14.73 -27.51 43.53
C ILE A 421 -13.27 -26.99 43.76
N ASP A 422 -12.94 -25.73 43.43
CA ASP A 422 -11.79 -24.93 43.92
C ASP A 422 -10.32 -25.45 43.77
N SER A 423 -9.24 -24.67 43.94
CA SER A 423 -9.02 -23.20 44.13
C SER A 423 -7.61 -22.80 43.65
N ALA A 424 -7.34 -21.49 43.55
CA ALA A 424 -5.99 -20.92 43.35
C ALA A 424 -5.39 -20.36 44.67
N PRO A 425 -4.08 -20.06 44.70
CA PRO A 425 -3.58 -18.96 45.54
C PRO A 425 -2.65 -17.97 44.83
N LYS A 426 -2.65 -16.72 45.32
CA LYS A 426 -1.69 -15.65 44.99
C LYS A 426 -0.46 -15.68 45.92
N ALA A 427 0.61 -14.99 45.52
CA ALA A 427 1.64 -14.44 46.42
C ALA A 427 2.14 -13.09 45.84
N GLU A 428 2.69 -12.21 46.68
CA GLU A 428 2.95 -10.80 46.32
C GLU A 428 4.40 -10.31 46.57
N LEU A 429 4.85 -9.44 45.64
CA LEU A 429 5.73 -8.28 45.76
C LEU A 429 6.74 -8.16 46.93
N LYS A 430 8.01 -7.89 46.56
CA LYS A 430 8.80 -6.76 47.10
C LYS A 430 9.62 -6.08 45.98
N SER A 431 10.08 -4.87 46.26
CA SER A 431 10.60 -3.87 45.31
C SER A 431 12.08 -3.53 45.50
N ASP A 432 12.75 -3.03 44.46
CA ASP A 432 13.82 -2.03 44.65
C ASP A 432 13.97 -1.05 43.46
N ASN A 433 14.75 0.02 43.64
CA ASN A 433 14.71 1.24 42.79
C ASN A 433 15.84 1.39 41.74
N LYS A 434 15.45 1.93 40.56
CA LYS A 434 16.15 2.87 39.61
C LYS A 434 17.69 2.82 39.37
N PRO A 435 18.19 3.33 38.22
CA PRO A 435 17.56 3.62 36.93
C PRO A 435 18.22 2.86 35.75
N VAL A 436 17.58 2.82 34.58
CA VAL A 436 18.18 2.23 33.36
C VAL A 436 18.85 3.32 32.50
N SER A 437 20.16 3.19 32.30
CA SER A 437 20.90 3.85 31.21
C SER A 437 21.07 2.90 30.02
N MET A 438 21.18 3.44 28.81
CA MET A 438 21.39 2.66 27.58
C MET A 438 22.74 1.90 27.61
N PRO A 439 22.78 0.62 27.20
CA PRO A 439 24.00 -0.06 26.79
C PRO A 439 24.13 -0.13 25.25
N GLU A 440 25.36 -0.03 24.75
CA GLU A 440 25.69 -0.15 23.33
C GLU A 440 25.79 -1.61 22.85
N THR A 441 26.13 -1.78 21.57
CA THR A 441 26.19 -3.07 20.87
C THR A 441 27.17 -4.08 21.47
N VAL A 442 26.69 -5.28 21.79
CA VAL A 442 27.53 -6.43 22.16
C VAL A 442 27.68 -7.39 20.98
N LYS A 443 28.92 -7.71 20.61
CA LYS A 443 29.24 -8.74 19.60
C LYS A 443 29.04 -10.14 20.21
N VAL A 444 28.25 -10.98 19.56
CA VAL A 444 28.07 -12.41 19.94
C VAL A 444 28.98 -13.28 19.07
N SER A 445 29.58 -14.31 19.67
CA SER A 445 30.65 -15.11 19.07
C SER A 445 30.14 -16.30 18.24
N SER A 446 30.96 -16.71 17.26
CA SER A 446 30.68 -17.73 16.23
C SER A 446 30.44 -19.17 16.72
N ASN A 447 30.64 -19.46 18.01
CA ASN A 447 30.96 -20.82 18.47
C ASN A 447 29.74 -21.67 18.88
N PHE A 448 28.52 -21.27 18.49
CA PHE A 448 27.29 -22.03 18.77
C PHE A 448 26.86 -22.93 17.60
N ALA A 449 27.20 -22.56 16.35
CA ALA A 449 26.74 -23.27 15.15
C ALA A 449 27.34 -24.69 15.00
N GLU A 450 28.64 -24.84 15.22
CA GLU A 450 29.33 -26.14 15.07
C GLU A 450 28.79 -27.24 16.01
N LYS A 451 28.19 -26.87 17.14
CA LYS A 451 27.64 -27.82 18.11
C LYS A 451 26.27 -28.38 17.73
N LEU A 452 25.49 -27.70 16.89
CA LEU A 452 24.21 -28.24 16.38
C LEU A 452 24.42 -29.20 15.20
N ALA A 453 25.39 -28.91 14.33
CA ALA A 453 25.62 -29.67 13.10
C ALA A 453 25.90 -31.17 13.30
N LYS A 454 26.40 -31.58 14.47
CA LYS A 454 26.78 -32.99 14.78
C LYS A 454 25.64 -33.85 15.36
N LYS A 455 24.39 -33.38 15.41
CA LYS A 455 23.30 -34.15 16.07
C LYS A 455 21.93 -34.18 15.38
N ALA A 456 21.82 -33.76 14.12
CA ALA A 456 20.60 -33.88 13.31
C ALA A 456 20.83 -34.82 12.12
N GLY A 457 20.03 -35.89 12.03
CA GLY A 457 20.11 -36.86 10.93
C GLY A 457 19.49 -36.35 9.64
N ASN A 458 20.10 -36.77 8.52
CA ASN A 458 19.77 -36.49 7.11
C ASN A 458 18.30 -36.22 6.76
N GLY A 459 18.07 -35.31 5.79
CA GLY A 459 16.82 -35.27 5.03
C GLY A 459 16.59 -33.99 4.23
N PHE A 460 16.71 -32.84 4.89
CA PHE A 460 16.25 -31.55 4.33
C PHE A 460 17.31 -30.45 4.36
N LEU A 461 17.98 -30.24 5.51
CA LEU A 461 19.04 -29.23 5.63
C LEU A 461 20.24 -29.52 4.72
N SER A 462 20.54 -30.79 4.43
CA SER A 462 21.60 -31.14 3.48
C SER A 462 21.35 -30.50 2.12
N LYS A 463 20.16 -30.67 1.53
CA LYS A 463 19.82 -30.09 0.23
C LYS A 463 19.96 -28.56 0.19
N ILE A 464 19.67 -27.88 1.29
CA ILE A 464 19.87 -26.43 1.39
C ILE A 464 21.37 -26.09 1.46
N THR A 465 22.16 -26.82 2.26
CA THR A 465 23.63 -26.63 2.28
C THR A 465 24.35 -27.11 1.02
N ASP A 466 23.75 -28.03 0.27
CA ASP A 466 24.29 -28.54 -0.99
C ASP A 466 23.98 -27.55 -2.13
N GLN A 467 22.76 -26.99 -2.21
CA GLN A 467 22.45 -25.87 -3.11
C GLN A 467 23.30 -24.62 -2.81
N VAL A 468 23.58 -24.32 -1.54
CA VAL A 468 24.48 -23.21 -1.13
C VAL A 468 25.97 -23.52 -1.38
N LYS A 469 26.34 -24.79 -1.65
CA LYS A 469 27.70 -25.19 -2.06
C LYS A 469 27.88 -25.28 -3.57
N GLU A 470 26.87 -25.72 -4.31
CA GLU A 470 26.91 -25.77 -5.78
C GLU A 470 27.03 -24.36 -6.40
N GLU A 471 26.65 -23.30 -5.68
CA GLU A 471 26.94 -21.91 -6.03
C GLU A 471 28.36 -21.41 -5.63
N GLN A 472 29.21 -22.24 -4.99
CA GLN A 472 30.53 -21.82 -4.48
C GLN A 472 31.74 -22.65 -4.94
N GLU A 473 31.56 -23.74 -5.70
CA GLU A 473 32.68 -24.51 -6.28
C GLU A 473 32.65 -24.54 -7.82
N GLN A 474 33.06 -23.42 -8.44
CA GLN A 474 33.71 -23.46 -9.76
C GLN A 474 35.23 -23.30 -9.58
N PRO A 475 36.06 -23.85 -10.49
CA PRO A 475 37.52 -23.82 -10.33
C PRO A 475 38.09 -22.41 -10.27
N ALA A 476 39.17 -22.23 -9.52
CA ALA A 476 39.92 -20.98 -9.50
C ALA A 476 40.71 -20.80 -10.81
N GLU A 477 40.06 -20.25 -11.83
CA GLU A 477 40.78 -19.57 -12.91
C GLU A 477 41.57 -18.38 -12.34
N GLU A 478 42.77 -18.15 -12.85
CA GLU A 478 43.74 -17.23 -12.25
C GLU A 478 43.20 -15.79 -12.26
N ALA A 479 43.10 -15.17 -11.08
CA ALA A 479 42.54 -13.84 -10.93
C ALA A 479 43.39 -12.79 -11.67
N MET A 480 42.91 -12.36 -12.84
CA MET A 480 43.60 -11.37 -13.66
C MET A 480 43.77 -10.05 -12.89
N PRO A 481 44.97 -9.44 -12.88
CA PRO A 481 45.19 -8.21 -12.16
C PRO A 481 44.32 -7.08 -12.73
N PHE A 482 43.81 -6.24 -11.83
CA PHE A 482 42.89 -5.13 -12.13
C PHE A 482 43.63 -3.95 -12.79
N THR A 483 44.17 -4.18 -14.00
CA THR A 483 44.86 -3.19 -14.82
C THR A 483 43.93 -2.63 -15.90
N LEU A 484 44.24 -1.42 -16.38
CA LEU A 484 43.43 -0.74 -17.40
C LEU A 484 43.37 -1.55 -18.72
N ASP A 485 44.48 -2.17 -19.13
CA ASP A 485 44.56 -2.97 -20.36
C ASP A 485 43.62 -4.20 -20.31
N ASN A 486 43.62 -4.94 -19.20
CA ASN A 486 42.75 -6.11 -19.00
C ASN A 486 41.28 -5.69 -19.03
N LEU A 487 40.94 -4.57 -18.41
CA LEU A 487 39.60 -4.02 -18.38
C LEU A 487 39.14 -3.53 -19.77
N GLU A 488 40.03 -2.92 -20.56
CA GLU A 488 39.72 -2.58 -21.96
C GLU A 488 39.48 -3.82 -22.84
N ILE A 489 40.22 -4.92 -22.63
CA ILE A 489 40.02 -6.19 -23.36
C ILE A 489 38.63 -6.79 -23.04
N ILE A 490 38.28 -6.88 -21.76
CA ILE A 490 36.98 -7.40 -21.31
C ILE A 490 35.83 -6.51 -21.81
N TRP A 491 35.99 -5.18 -21.78
CA TRP A 491 34.98 -4.25 -22.30
C TRP A 491 34.76 -4.42 -23.82
N LYS A 492 35.84 -4.66 -24.59
CA LYS A 492 35.77 -4.94 -26.04
C LYS A 492 35.09 -6.28 -26.35
N GLN A 493 35.32 -7.31 -25.53
CA GLN A 493 34.57 -8.56 -25.62
C GLN A 493 33.08 -8.36 -25.30
N TYR A 494 32.75 -7.61 -24.23
CA TYR A 494 31.35 -7.37 -23.87
C TYR A 494 30.57 -6.66 -24.97
N TRP A 495 31.04 -5.50 -25.46
CA TRP A 495 30.24 -4.75 -26.46
C TRP A 495 30.16 -5.44 -27.83
N SER A 496 31.14 -6.29 -28.18
CA SER A 496 31.07 -7.07 -29.42
C SER A 496 30.07 -8.24 -29.34
N ALA A 497 29.73 -8.71 -28.14
CA ALA A 497 28.69 -9.72 -27.90
C ALA A 497 27.24 -9.16 -27.86
N ILE A 498 27.05 -7.83 -27.82
CA ILE A 498 25.71 -7.21 -27.78
C ILE A 498 25.03 -7.30 -29.16
N GLU A 499 23.94 -8.05 -29.25
CA GLU A 499 23.14 -8.23 -30.49
C GLU A 499 22.58 -6.91 -31.06
N SER A 500 22.23 -5.96 -30.18
CA SER A 500 21.64 -4.68 -30.59
C SER A 500 22.71 -3.65 -30.97
N GLN A 501 22.80 -3.41 -32.29
CA GLN A 501 23.73 -2.48 -32.93
C GLN A 501 23.67 -1.05 -32.37
N SER A 502 22.50 -0.58 -31.91
CA SER A 502 22.35 0.75 -31.31
C SER A 502 22.99 0.87 -29.93
N THR A 503 22.87 -0.16 -29.09
CA THR A 503 23.55 -0.21 -27.79
C THR A 503 25.05 -0.44 -27.96
N GLN A 504 25.44 -1.28 -28.91
CA GLN A 504 26.85 -1.53 -29.23
C GLN A 504 27.64 -0.24 -29.51
N ILE A 505 27.05 0.72 -30.24
CA ILE A 505 27.66 2.04 -30.50
C ILE A 505 27.82 2.87 -29.22
N LEU A 506 26.86 2.81 -28.28
CA LEU A 506 26.93 3.53 -26.99
C LEU A 506 28.04 2.96 -26.08
N PHE A 507 28.17 1.64 -26.00
CA PHE A 507 29.26 1.00 -25.23
C PHE A 507 30.64 1.20 -25.87
N LYS A 508 30.72 1.21 -27.21
CA LYS A 508 31.96 1.49 -27.97
C LYS A 508 32.42 2.95 -27.87
N THR A 509 31.53 3.89 -27.53
CA THR A 509 31.85 5.33 -27.37
C THR A 509 32.06 5.75 -25.91
N ALA A 510 31.99 4.82 -24.97
CA ALA A 510 32.41 5.03 -23.59
C ALA A 510 33.94 4.90 -23.46
N GLN A 511 34.56 5.81 -22.71
CA GLN A 511 35.97 5.73 -22.32
C GLN A 511 36.03 5.33 -20.83
N LEU A 512 36.90 4.39 -20.47
CA LEU A 512 37.03 3.91 -19.09
C LEU A 512 38.34 4.40 -18.48
N SER A 513 38.29 4.74 -17.20
CA SER A 513 39.48 4.99 -16.38
C SER A 513 39.27 4.46 -14.96
N ILE A 514 40.35 4.00 -14.34
CA ILE A 514 40.34 3.54 -12.96
C ILE A 514 40.59 4.76 -12.06
N LEU A 515 39.74 4.96 -11.04
CA LEU A 515 39.90 6.04 -10.06
C LEU A 515 40.68 5.59 -8.82
N ASP A 516 40.48 4.33 -8.41
CA ASP A 516 41.04 3.79 -7.18
C ASP A 516 41.20 2.26 -7.33
N GLU A 517 42.44 1.80 -7.49
CA GLU A 517 42.78 0.37 -7.68
C GLU A 517 42.54 -0.46 -6.42
N GLU A 518 42.63 0.11 -5.22
CA GLU A 518 42.35 -0.60 -3.97
C GLU A 518 40.84 -0.73 -3.76
N LYS A 519 40.09 0.38 -3.80
CA LYS A 519 38.64 0.41 -3.56
C LYS A 519 37.81 -0.15 -4.73
N GLY A 520 38.38 -0.26 -5.93
CA GLY A 520 37.67 -0.79 -7.10
C GLY A 520 36.66 0.21 -7.69
N THR A 521 36.98 1.51 -7.66
CA THR A 521 36.14 2.56 -8.25
C THR A 521 36.46 2.72 -9.74
N LEU A 522 35.47 2.45 -10.58
CA LEU A 522 35.53 2.56 -12.03
C LEU A 522 34.85 3.85 -12.50
N LYS A 523 35.60 4.69 -13.20
CA LYS A 523 35.07 5.88 -13.87
C LYS A 523 34.77 5.57 -15.33
N ILE A 524 33.52 5.82 -15.74
CA ILE A 524 33.10 5.61 -17.13
C ILE A 524 32.65 6.96 -17.69
N VAL A 525 33.41 7.47 -18.64
CA VAL A 525 33.16 8.77 -19.30
C VAL A 525 32.37 8.51 -20.58
N THR A 526 31.19 9.12 -20.68
CA THR A 526 30.22 8.83 -21.75
C THR A 526 29.84 10.08 -22.54
N ALA A 527 29.54 9.91 -23.83
CA ALA A 527 29.21 11.02 -24.76
C ALA A 527 27.77 11.55 -24.64
N GLY A 528 27.04 11.25 -23.56
CA GLY A 528 25.72 11.84 -23.29
C GLY A 528 24.75 10.93 -22.52
N ASN A 529 23.66 11.53 -22.02
CA ASN A 529 22.72 10.91 -21.08
C ASN A 529 22.21 9.52 -21.51
N ARG A 530 21.93 9.30 -22.80
CA ARG A 530 21.44 8.00 -23.31
C ARG A 530 22.45 6.86 -23.13
N ALA A 531 23.76 7.14 -23.19
CA ALA A 531 24.79 6.15 -22.91
C ALA A 531 24.87 5.87 -21.40
N LYS A 532 24.90 6.91 -20.57
CA LYS A 532 24.88 6.78 -19.10
C LYS A 532 23.68 5.97 -18.61
N ASP A 533 22.48 6.27 -19.12
CA ASP A 533 21.24 5.59 -18.76
C ASP A 533 21.19 4.11 -19.19
N ALA A 534 21.86 3.75 -20.29
CA ALA A 534 21.97 2.37 -20.75
C ALA A 534 22.98 1.60 -19.89
N ILE A 535 24.19 2.15 -19.72
CA ILE A 535 25.30 1.53 -18.96
C ILE A 535 24.93 1.37 -17.47
N PHE A 536 24.18 2.30 -16.88
CA PHE A 536 23.72 2.18 -15.49
C PHE A 536 22.59 1.17 -15.30
N ARG A 537 21.78 0.90 -16.33
CA ARG A 537 20.68 -0.07 -16.27
C ARG A 537 21.11 -1.50 -16.61
N ASP A 538 22.15 -1.67 -17.42
CA ASP A 538 22.66 -2.99 -17.80
C ASP A 538 23.44 -3.64 -16.64
N ARG A 539 22.74 -4.52 -15.91
CA ARG A 539 23.32 -5.29 -14.80
C ARG A 539 24.29 -6.38 -15.25
N ALA A 540 24.23 -6.84 -16.50
CA ALA A 540 25.08 -7.94 -16.97
C ALA A 540 26.54 -7.51 -17.10
N VAL A 541 26.81 -6.28 -17.55
CA VAL A 541 28.14 -5.62 -17.47
C VAL A 541 28.71 -5.71 -16.06
N ARG A 542 27.91 -5.31 -15.07
CA ARG A 542 28.33 -5.19 -13.67
C ARG A 542 28.59 -6.56 -13.06
N GLN A 543 27.74 -7.54 -13.34
CA GLN A 543 27.94 -8.91 -12.86
C GLN A 543 29.18 -9.56 -13.48
N LEU A 544 29.42 -9.37 -14.78
CA LEU A 544 30.60 -9.90 -15.45
C LEU A 544 31.89 -9.31 -14.86
N LEU A 545 31.96 -7.98 -14.68
CA LEU A 545 33.13 -7.33 -14.06
C LEU A 545 33.35 -7.76 -12.60
N ILE A 546 32.30 -7.98 -11.82
CA ILE A 546 32.39 -8.52 -10.45
C ILE A 546 32.95 -9.96 -10.47
N ASN A 547 32.42 -10.82 -11.35
CA ASN A 547 32.85 -12.21 -11.45
C ASN A 547 34.32 -12.32 -11.92
N THR A 548 34.72 -11.57 -12.96
CA THR A 548 36.07 -11.66 -13.55
C THR A 548 37.17 -11.07 -12.67
N PHE A 549 36.89 -10.02 -11.88
CA PHE A 549 37.88 -9.39 -10.98
C PHE A 549 37.73 -9.80 -9.50
N GLN A 550 36.78 -10.68 -9.17
CA GLN A 550 36.51 -11.24 -7.83
C GLN A 550 36.39 -10.22 -6.67
N LYS A 551 36.13 -8.93 -6.97
CA LYS A 551 35.90 -7.90 -5.94
C LYS A 551 34.46 -7.91 -5.47
N LYS A 552 34.27 -8.01 -4.15
CA LYS A 552 32.95 -8.10 -3.49
C LYS A 552 32.02 -6.90 -3.75
N GLU A 553 32.59 -5.72 -3.97
CA GLU A 553 31.88 -4.56 -4.52
C GLU A 553 32.75 -3.86 -5.56
N LEU A 554 32.11 -3.32 -6.60
CA LEU A 554 32.67 -2.39 -7.57
C LEU A 554 31.73 -1.17 -7.67
N SER A 555 32.27 0.02 -7.46
CA SER A 555 31.58 1.31 -7.55
C SER A 555 31.77 1.90 -8.95
N PHE A 556 30.68 2.38 -9.57
CA PHE A 556 30.66 2.89 -10.94
C PHE A 556 30.30 4.38 -10.96
N GLU A 557 31.29 5.23 -11.21
CA GLU A 557 31.09 6.67 -11.39
C GLU A 557 30.97 7.01 -12.87
N VAL A 558 29.73 7.06 -13.36
CA VAL A 558 29.46 7.38 -14.77
C VAL A 558 29.35 8.89 -14.96
N GLU A 559 30.40 9.50 -15.50
CA GLU A 559 30.44 10.91 -15.89
C GLU A 559 30.07 11.12 -17.36
N ILE A 560 29.75 12.37 -17.68
CA ILE A 560 29.34 12.80 -19.02
C ILE A 560 30.36 13.81 -19.51
N ASP A 561 31.01 13.52 -20.64
CA ASP A 561 31.96 14.45 -21.25
C ASP A 561 31.22 15.60 -21.92
N GLN A 562 31.12 16.72 -21.22
CA GLN A 562 30.43 17.92 -21.70
C GLN A 562 31.13 18.56 -22.91
N THR A 563 32.42 18.27 -23.16
CA THR A 563 33.16 18.84 -24.30
C THR A 563 32.70 18.29 -25.65
N LYS A 564 32.09 17.09 -25.67
CA LYS A 564 31.55 16.45 -26.87
C LYS A 564 30.06 16.74 -27.12
N ILE A 565 29.46 17.66 -26.34
CA ILE A 565 28.00 17.94 -26.35
C ILE A 565 27.66 19.25 -27.09
N GLU A 566 28.62 19.88 -27.77
CA GLU A 566 28.36 20.98 -28.73
C GLU A 566 27.71 20.49 -30.04
N THR A 567 26.52 19.91 -29.92
CA THR A 567 25.51 19.98 -30.98
C THR A 567 24.71 21.28 -30.76
N PRO A 568 24.48 22.11 -31.80
CA PRO A 568 23.79 23.37 -31.62
C PRO A 568 22.34 23.11 -31.19
N LYS A 569 21.98 23.60 -30.00
CA LYS A 569 20.59 23.57 -29.52
C LYS A 569 19.68 24.19 -30.60
N PRO A 570 18.59 23.53 -31.02
CA PRO A 570 17.65 24.14 -31.93
C PRO A 570 17.06 25.38 -31.27
N GLN A 571 17.46 26.56 -31.75
CA GLN A 571 16.90 27.83 -31.30
C GLN A 571 15.39 27.78 -31.57
N LYS A 572 14.57 28.05 -30.55
CA LYS A 572 13.14 28.29 -30.75
C LYS A 572 13.03 29.44 -31.74
N MET A 573 12.54 29.17 -32.95
CA MET A 573 12.51 30.18 -34.00
C MET A 573 11.65 31.36 -33.54
N ILE A 574 12.27 32.54 -33.53
CA ILE A 574 11.57 33.83 -33.48
C ILE A 574 10.56 33.83 -34.63
N PRO A 575 9.33 34.35 -34.45
CA PRO A 575 8.36 34.47 -35.54
C PRO A 575 8.86 35.45 -36.62
N GLN A 576 9.65 34.92 -37.55
CA GLN A 576 10.21 35.66 -38.68
C GLN A 576 9.10 36.09 -39.65
N THR A 577 9.21 37.31 -40.15
CA THR A 577 8.32 37.83 -41.21
C THR A 577 8.50 37.03 -42.51
N ASP A 578 7.48 36.97 -43.35
CA ASP A 578 7.52 36.11 -44.56
C ASP A 578 8.60 36.51 -45.56
N ARG A 579 9.05 37.78 -45.51
CA ARG A 579 10.22 38.26 -46.26
C ARG A 579 11.53 37.66 -45.76
N GLU A 580 11.71 37.51 -44.44
CA GLU A 580 12.91 36.89 -43.86
C GLU A 580 12.94 35.38 -44.18
N LYS A 581 11.79 34.71 -44.07
CA LYS A 581 11.62 33.32 -44.53
C LYS A 581 12.00 33.19 -46.01
N TYR A 582 11.52 34.09 -46.88
CA TYR A 582 11.85 34.08 -48.30
C TYR A 582 13.35 34.27 -48.58
N VAL A 583 14.02 35.20 -47.87
CA VAL A 583 15.47 35.39 -47.96
C VAL A 583 16.25 34.18 -47.45
N HIS A 584 15.76 33.48 -46.42
CA HIS A 584 16.36 32.24 -45.92
C HIS A 584 16.25 31.10 -46.94
N PHE A 585 15.08 30.89 -47.55
CA PHE A 585 14.91 29.87 -48.60
C PHE A 585 15.70 30.20 -49.88
N LEU A 586 15.85 31.47 -50.24
CA LEU A 586 16.74 31.90 -51.34
C LEU A 586 18.23 31.59 -51.09
N LYS A 587 18.69 31.55 -49.83
CA LYS A 587 20.05 31.11 -49.47
C LYS A 587 20.21 29.60 -49.55
N LEU A 588 19.18 28.84 -49.17
CA LEU A 588 19.19 27.38 -49.20
C LEU A 588 19.06 26.79 -50.61
N ASN A 589 18.33 27.45 -51.51
CA ASN A 589 18.16 26.98 -52.89
C ASN A 589 18.10 28.16 -53.88
N PRO A 590 19.17 28.41 -54.67
CA PRO A 590 19.23 29.56 -55.57
C PRO A 590 18.26 29.46 -56.76
N VAL A 591 17.78 28.26 -57.11
CA VAL A 591 16.86 28.04 -58.25
C VAL A 591 15.53 28.77 -58.06
N LEU A 592 15.10 29.00 -56.81
CA LEU A 592 13.92 29.82 -56.48
C LEU A 592 13.99 31.25 -57.07
N LYS A 593 15.20 31.80 -57.24
CA LYS A 593 15.40 33.13 -57.82
C LYS A 593 15.16 33.16 -59.33
N GLU A 594 15.51 32.07 -60.02
CA GLU A 594 15.21 31.92 -61.45
C GLU A 594 13.73 31.62 -61.67
N PHE A 595 13.13 30.79 -60.81
CA PHE A 595 11.69 30.53 -60.81
C PHE A 595 10.89 31.83 -60.62
N GLN A 596 11.24 32.67 -59.64
CA GLN A 596 10.60 33.98 -59.43
C GLN A 596 10.68 34.86 -60.68
N LYS A 597 11.86 34.95 -61.32
CA LYS A 597 12.04 35.72 -62.56
C LYS A 597 11.21 35.16 -63.72
N ARG A 598 11.20 33.84 -63.90
CA ARG A 598 10.54 33.16 -65.02
C ARG A 598 9.00 33.27 -64.97
N PHE A 599 8.43 33.35 -63.77
CA PHE A 599 6.99 33.51 -63.55
C PHE A 599 6.57 34.92 -63.07
N GLN A 600 7.47 35.91 -63.12
CA GLN A 600 7.23 37.33 -62.80
C GLN A 600 6.58 37.58 -61.41
N LEU A 601 6.85 36.72 -60.43
CA LEU A 601 6.17 36.76 -59.12
C LEU A 601 6.73 37.89 -58.24
N LEU A 602 5.84 38.77 -57.75
CA LEU A 602 6.20 39.85 -56.83
C LEU A 602 6.69 39.29 -55.48
N PRO A 603 7.75 39.85 -54.87
CA PRO A 603 8.20 39.46 -53.53
C PRO A 603 7.19 39.89 -52.47
N PRO A 604 7.09 39.17 -51.32
CA PRO A 604 6.20 39.54 -50.23
C PRO A 604 6.52 40.95 -49.69
N LYS A 605 5.47 41.74 -49.46
CA LYS A 605 5.57 43.05 -48.79
C LYS A 605 5.78 42.87 -47.30
N ASN A 606 6.37 43.89 -46.67
CA ASN A 606 6.51 43.93 -45.21
C ASN A 606 5.14 44.23 -44.58
N ASN A 607 4.63 43.29 -43.79
CA ASN A 607 3.68 43.48 -42.68
C ASN A 607 4.30 42.80 -41.46
#